data_AF-A0A7U4LZT0-F1
#
_entry.id   AF-A0A7U4LZT0-F1
#
_cell.length_a   1.000
_cell.length_b   1.000
_cell.length_c   1.000
_cell.angle_alpha   90.00
_cell.angle_beta   90.00
_cell.angle_gamma   90.00
#
_symmetry.space_group_name_H-M   'P 1'
#
loop_
_entity.id
_entity.type
_entity.pdbx_description
1 polymer ?
#
loop_
_entity_poly.entity_id
_entity_poly.type
_entity_poly.pdbx_seq_one_letter_code
_entity_poly.pdbx_strand_id
1 'polypeptide(L)'
;MKSENCEHNMKQMRRGFTMIELIFVIVIIGLLAGIAIKKLSATRDDAKLSAVVSNMSICITDAAAHYTATHRDYTLADHPVACDKNSTMCYNIVYSVNGEDFNVTTDPTAAPYCTDIDYVGGHLARSYDFGGIGVNRN
;
A
#
# COMPACT_ATOMS: atom_id res chain seq x y z
N MET A 1 48.97 61.94 -24.55
CA MET A 1 48.39 61.07 -23.51
C MET A 1 46.91 60.93 -23.88
N LYS A 2 46.42 59.93 -24.64
CA LYS A 2 46.28 58.47 -24.39
C LYS A 2 45.58 58.22 -23.04
N SER A 3 44.42 57.58 -22.91
CA SER A 3 43.47 56.92 -23.82
C SER A 3 42.09 56.91 -23.16
N GLU A 4 41.01 57.05 -23.94
CA GLU A 4 39.64 56.81 -23.48
C GLU A 4 39.43 55.30 -23.29
N ASN A 5 39.06 54.87 -22.08
CA ASN A 5 38.64 53.49 -21.82
C ASN A 5 37.18 53.33 -22.29
N CYS A 6 36.97 52.60 -23.37
CA CYS A 6 35.65 52.19 -23.82
C CYS A 6 35.22 50.94 -23.03
N GLU A 7 34.21 51.10 -22.18
CA GLU A 7 33.54 50.02 -21.47
C GLU A 7 32.82 49.11 -22.47
N HIS A 8 33.23 47.84 -22.58
CA HIS A 8 32.48 46.85 -23.34
C HIS A 8 31.58 46.05 -22.40
N ASN A 9 30.37 46.57 -22.20
CA ASN A 9 29.29 45.91 -21.49
C ASN A 9 28.75 44.75 -22.35
N MET A 10 29.15 43.52 -22.03
CA MET A 10 28.69 42.33 -22.74
C MET A 10 27.26 42.00 -22.30
N LYS A 11 26.27 42.53 -23.03
CA LYS A 11 24.87 42.10 -22.95
C LYS A 11 24.77 40.64 -23.37
N GLN A 12 24.62 39.76 -22.37
CA GLN A 12 24.27 38.35 -22.55
C GLN A 12 22.95 38.24 -23.34
N MET A 13 23.01 37.60 -24.50
CA MET A 13 21.85 37.35 -25.36
C MET A 13 20.89 36.37 -24.68
N ARG A 14 19.80 36.86 -24.10
CA ARG A 14 18.70 36.01 -23.62
C ARG A 14 17.98 35.43 -24.84
N ARG A 15 18.31 34.20 -25.21
CA ARG A 15 17.53 33.42 -26.19
C ARG A 15 16.22 33.01 -25.54
N GLY A 16 15.14 33.67 -25.93
CA GLY A 16 13.78 33.28 -25.54
C GLY A 16 13.37 32.00 -26.25
N PHE A 17 12.76 31.08 -25.50
CA PHE A 17 12.12 29.90 -26.04
C PHE A 17 10.98 30.32 -26.98
N THR A 18 10.89 29.69 -28.15
CA THR A 18 9.84 30.04 -29.11
C THR A 18 8.49 29.49 -28.65
N MET A 19 7.39 30.18 -28.98
CA MET A 19 6.03 29.68 -28.69
C MET A 19 5.80 28.28 -29.30
N ILE A 20 6.41 28.00 -30.46
CA ILE A 20 6.26 26.72 -31.15
C ILE A 20 6.99 25.58 -30.43
N GLU A 21 8.18 25.81 -29.87
CA GLU A 21 8.85 24.79 -29.05
C GLU A 21 8.02 24.44 -27.82
N LEU A 22 7.38 25.44 -27.19
CA LEU A 22 6.54 25.20 -26.01
C LEU A 22 5.30 24.36 -26.38
N ILE A 23 4.69 24.64 -27.53
CA ILE A 23 3.56 23.87 -28.05
C ILE A 23 3.98 22.42 -28.35
N PHE A 24 5.14 22.20 -28.97
CA PHE A 24 5.62 20.84 -29.24
C PHE A 24 5.82 20.05 -27.94
N VAL A 25 6.39 20.68 -26.91
CA VAL A 25 6.62 20.03 -25.61
C VAL A 25 5.31 19.59 -24.94
N ILE A 26 4.28 20.44 -24.90
CA ILE A 26 3.00 20.06 -24.27
C ILE A 26 2.29 18.94 -25.04
N VAL A 27 2.42 18.90 -26.36
CA VAL A 27 1.84 17.84 -27.22
C VAL A 27 2.52 16.51 -26.93
N ILE A 28 3.85 16.49 -26.85
CA ILE A 28 4.62 15.28 -26.54
C ILE A 28 4.32 14.79 -25.12
N ILE A 29 4.29 15.68 -24.12
CA ILE A 29 3.92 15.32 -22.74
C ILE A 29 2.49 14.79 -22.69
N GLY A 30 1.53 15.40 -23.40
CA GLY A 30 0.15 14.94 -23.47
C GLY A 30 0.02 13.52 -24.02
N LEU A 31 0.75 13.21 -25.10
CA LEU A 31 0.77 11.87 -25.70
C LEU A 31 1.37 10.82 -24.76
N LEU A 32 2.52 11.13 -24.15
CA LEU A 32 3.20 10.20 -23.23
C LEU A 32 2.39 9.99 -21.93
N ALA A 33 1.76 11.04 -21.41
CA ALA A 33 0.93 10.97 -20.21
C ALA A 33 -0.27 10.03 -20.40
N GLY A 34 -0.92 10.06 -21.59
CA GLY A 34 -2.06 9.20 -21.89
C GLY A 34 -1.75 7.71 -21.74
N ILE A 35 -0.57 7.27 -22.20
CA ILE A 35 -0.13 5.87 -22.09
C ILE A 35 0.33 5.55 -20.65
N ALA A 36 1.05 6.47 -20.01
CA ALA A 36 1.61 6.26 -18.69
C ALA A 36 0.55 6.10 -17.59
N ILE A 37 -0.57 6.83 -17.67
CA ILE A 37 -1.65 6.80 -16.66
C ILE A 37 -2.23 5.39 -16.48
N LYS A 38 -2.48 4.68 -17.58
CA LYS A 38 -3.09 3.34 -17.52
C LYS A 38 -2.16 2.33 -16.86
N LYS A 39 -0.87 2.36 -17.19
CA LYS A 39 0.13 1.48 -16.58
C LYS A 39 0.33 1.77 -15.09
N LEU A 40 0.37 3.05 -14.72
CA LEU A 40 0.56 3.46 -13.32
C LEU A 40 -0.64 3.10 -12.44
N SER A 41 -1.87 3.11 -12.96
CA SER A 41 -3.05 2.70 -12.19
C SER A 41 -2.95 1.25 -11.75
N ALA A 42 -2.72 0.32 -12.69
CA ALA A 42 -2.63 -1.11 -12.39
C ALA A 42 -1.49 -1.41 -11.39
N THR A 43 -0.29 -0.84 -11.60
CA THR A 43 0.83 -1.03 -10.67
C THR A 43 0.55 -0.48 -9.26
N ARG A 44 -0.23 0.62 -9.14
CA ARG A 44 -0.63 1.15 -7.82
C ARG A 44 -1.61 0.25 -7.11
N ASP A 45 -2.53 -0.37 -7.85
CA ASP A 45 -3.52 -1.28 -7.30
C ASP A 45 -2.85 -2.58 -6.82
N ASP A 46 -1.93 -3.14 -7.61
CA ASP A 46 -1.08 -4.29 -7.21
C ASP A 46 -0.26 -3.97 -5.94
N ALA A 47 0.33 -2.77 -5.87
CA ALA A 47 1.13 -2.35 -4.72
C ALA A 47 0.27 -2.22 -3.44
N LYS A 48 -0.95 -1.69 -3.55
CA LYS A 48 -1.89 -1.62 -2.42
C LYS A 48 -2.31 -3.01 -1.98
N LEU A 49 -2.63 -3.89 -2.93
CA LEU A 49 -3.02 -5.27 -2.63
C LEU A 49 -1.90 -6.01 -1.88
N SER A 50 -0.66 -5.91 -2.37
CA SER A 50 0.51 -6.50 -1.71
C SER A 50 0.73 -5.91 -0.31
N ALA A 51 0.50 -4.61 -0.10
CA ALA A 51 0.62 -3.97 1.21
C ALA A 51 -0.44 -4.50 2.20
N VAL A 52 -1.68 -4.66 1.75
CA VAL A 52 -2.78 -5.23 2.56
C VAL A 52 -2.48 -6.68 2.95
N VAL A 53 -1.98 -7.49 2.02
CA VAL A 53 -1.56 -8.88 2.31
C VAL A 53 -0.42 -8.91 3.33
N SER A 54 0.57 -8.03 3.19
CA SER A 54 1.67 -7.90 4.15
C SER A 54 1.18 -7.49 5.54
N ASN A 55 0.28 -6.51 5.62
CA ASN A 55 -0.32 -6.07 6.88
C ASN A 55 -1.09 -7.21 7.56
N MET A 56 -1.82 -8.01 6.78
CA MET A 56 -2.53 -9.19 7.31
C MET A 56 -1.56 -10.24 7.86
N SER A 57 -0.44 -10.50 7.18
CA SER A 57 0.58 -11.41 7.71
C SER A 57 1.18 -10.90 9.02
N ILE A 58 1.44 -9.60 9.13
CA ILE A 58 1.94 -8.98 10.37
C ILE A 58 0.90 -9.11 11.48
N CYS A 59 -0.37 -8.85 11.16
CA CYS A 59 -1.50 -9.02 12.08
C CYS A 59 -1.56 -10.42 12.69
N ILE A 60 -1.47 -11.47 11.85
CA ILE A 60 -1.47 -12.87 12.31
C ILE A 60 -0.29 -13.16 13.24
N THR A 61 0.91 -12.67 12.89
CA THR A 61 2.10 -12.89 13.73
C THR A 61 2.02 -12.15 15.06
N ASP A 62 1.42 -10.96 15.07
CA ASP A 62 1.22 -10.18 16.29
C ASP A 62 0.18 -10.83 17.20
N ALA A 63 -0.92 -11.34 16.65
CA ALA A 63 -1.90 -12.13 17.37
C ALA A 63 -1.27 -13.34 18.08
N ALA A 64 -0.43 -14.09 17.35
CA ALA A 64 0.31 -15.21 17.91
C ALA A 64 1.27 -14.77 19.04
N ALA A 65 2.02 -13.69 18.80
CA ALA A 65 2.97 -13.16 19.79
C ALA A 65 2.25 -12.69 21.05
N HIS A 66 1.11 -11.99 20.92
CA HIS A 66 0.30 -11.52 22.03
C HIS A 66 -0.20 -12.68 22.89
N TYR A 67 -0.71 -13.75 22.27
CA TYR A 67 -1.16 -14.93 22.97
C TYR A 67 -0.02 -15.59 23.76
N THR A 68 1.16 -15.78 23.15
CA THR A 68 2.32 -16.37 23.85
C THR A 68 2.84 -15.52 25.00
N ALA A 69 2.73 -14.19 24.91
CA ALA A 69 3.23 -13.27 25.93
C ALA A 69 2.26 -13.13 27.12
N THR A 70 0.95 -13.09 26.85
CA THR A 70 -0.06 -12.74 27.86
C THR A 70 -0.89 -13.94 28.32
N HIS A 71 -0.89 -15.04 27.56
CA HIS A 71 -1.83 -16.16 27.70
C HIS A 71 -3.29 -15.68 27.69
N ARG A 72 -3.55 -14.61 26.94
CA ARG A 72 -4.89 -14.05 26.72
C ARG A 72 -5.21 -14.09 25.25
N ASP A 73 -6.48 -14.34 25.01
CA ASP A 73 -7.07 -14.34 23.69
C ASP A 73 -6.95 -12.97 23.03
N TYR A 74 -6.80 -12.98 21.72
CA TYR A 74 -6.62 -11.76 20.95
C TYR A 74 -7.99 -11.13 20.65
N THR A 75 -8.30 -10.01 21.30
CA THR A 75 -9.60 -9.35 21.20
C THR A 75 -9.53 -8.05 20.41
N LEU A 76 -10.68 -7.57 19.90
CA LEU A 76 -10.84 -6.28 19.20
C LEU A 76 -10.18 -5.06 19.88
N ALA A 77 -9.96 -5.09 21.20
CA ALA A 77 -9.32 -4.01 21.94
C ALA A 77 -7.78 -4.07 21.92
N ASP A 78 -7.21 -5.25 21.63
CA ASP A 78 -5.76 -5.52 21.68
C ASP A 78 -5.11 -5.46 20.29
N HIS A 79 -5.88 -5.15 19.24
CA HIS A 79 -5.37 -5.12 17.87
C HIS A 79 -4.41 -3.96 17.63
N PRO A 80 -3.19 -4.22 17.11
CA PRO A 80 -2.32 -3.21 16.57
C PRO A 80 -2.92 -2.67 15.28
N VAL A 81 -2.39 -1.52 14.84
CA VAL A 81 -2.79 -0.85 13.58
C VAL A 81 -2.72 -1.76 12.34
N ALA A 82 -1.96 -2.85 12.37
CA ALA A 82 -1.82 -3.81 11.28
C ALA A 82 -3.05 -4.69 11.08
N CYS A 83 -3.84 -4.94 12.13
CA CYS A 83 -5.10 -5.70 12.07
C CYS A 83 -6.33 -4.80 11.89
N ASP A 84 -6.14 -3.49 11.83
CA ASP A 84 -7.24 -2.56 11.68
C ASP A 84 -7.92 -2.73 10.32
N LYS A 85 -9.24 -2.57 10.29
CA LYS A 85 -10.03 -2.67 9.06
C LYS A 85 -9.56 -1.74 7.96
N ASN A 86 -8.95 -0.59 8.29
CA ASN A 86 -8.39 0.32 7.31
C ASN A 86 -7.08 -0.20 6.68
N SER A 87 -6.30 -0.98 7.44
CA SER A 87 -5.02 -1.56 7.00
C SER A 87 -5.20 -2.90 6.28
N THR A 88 -6.28 -3.64 6.59
CA THR A 88 -6.61 -4.95 6.00
C THR A 88 -7.96 -4.96 5.29
N MET A 89 -8.31 -3.89 4.56
CA MET A 89 -9.67 -3.71 4.04
C MET A 89 -10.14 -4.81 3.08
N CYS A 90 -9.23 -5.51 2.38
CA CYS A 90 -9.57 -6.65 1.52
C CYS A 90 -9.85 -7.95 2.30
N TYR A 91 -9.89 -7.88 3.64
CA TYR A 91 -10.14 -9.04 4.49
C TYR A 91 -11.21 -8.73 5.54
N ASN A 92 -11.98 -9.75 5.86
CA ASN A 92 -12.86 -9.77 7.00
C ASN A 92 -12.32 -10.67 8.10
N ILE A 93 -12.03 -10.05 9.24
CA ILE A 93 -11.54 -10.73 10.43
C ILE A 93 -12.70 -10.87 11.40
N VAL A 94 -12.96 -12.10 11.83
CA VAL A 94 -13.95 -12.42 12.86
C VAL A 94 -13.20 -13.00 14.05
N TYR A 95 -13.34 -12.31 15.18
CA TYR A 95 -12.82 -12.74 16.47
C TYR A 95 -13.88 -13.58 17.15
N SER A 96 -13.54 -14.82 17.52
CA SER A 96 -14.47 -15.64 18.27
C SER A 96 -14.70 -15.06 19.66
N VAL A 97 -15.97 -14.89 20.03
CA VAL A 97 -16.33 -14.66 21.44
C VAL A 97 -16.01 -15.96 22.16
N ASN A 98 -15.12 -15.93 23.16
CA ASN A 98 -14.44 -17.07 23.81
C ASN A 98 -13.03 -17.40 23.28
N GLY A 99 -12.52 -16.65 22.31
CA GLY A 99 -11.09 -16.30 22.27
C GLY A 99 -10.07 -17.26 21.66
N GLU A 100 -10.46 -18.44 21.21
CA GLU A 100 -9.49 -19.40 20.65
C GLU A 100 -9.27 -19.21 19.14
N ASP A 101 -10.31 -18.78 18.41
CA ASP A 101 -10.27 -18.72 16.94
C ASP A 101 -10.25 -17.29 16.37
N PHE A 102 -9.25 -17.03 15.54
CA PHE A 102 -9.14 -15.88 14.65
C PHE A 102 -9.49 -16.34 13.23
N ASN A 103 -10.70 -16.01 12.73
CA ASN A 103 -11.11 -16.40 11.39
C ASN A 103 -10.89 -15.27 10.40
N VAL A 104 -10.06 -15.52 9.38
CA VAL A 104 -9.83 -14.59 8.28
C VAL A 104 -10.57 -15.07 7.05
N THR A 105 -11.36 -14.18 6.48
CA THR A 105 -12.01 -14.37 5.18
C THR A 105 -11.58 -13.24 4.26
N THR A 106 -11.55 -13.49 2.96
CA THR A 106 -11.33 -12.46 1.96
C THR A 106 -12.61 -11.65 1.74
N ASP A 107 -12.45 -10.36 1.46
CA ASP A 107 -13.53 -9.48 1.01
C ASP A 107 -13.11 -8.80 -0.31
N PRO A 108 -13.41 -9.43 -1.46
CA PRO A 108 -13.06 -8.86 -2.76
C PRO A 108 -13.92 -7.65 -3.13
N THR A 109 -14.97 -7.34 -2.35
CA THR A 109 -15.92 -6.26 -2.63
C THR A 109 -15.61 -4.96 -1.88
N ALA A 110 -14.71 -5.00 -0.89
CA ALA A 110 -14.38 -3.86 -0.05
C ALA A 110 -13.78 -2.66 -0.83
N ALA A 111 -13.00 -2.92 -1.89
CA ALA A 111 -12.44 -1.89 -2.75
C ALA A 111 -12.18 -2.40 -4.18
N PRO A 112 -12.09 -1.52 -5.19
CA PRO A 112 -11.89 -1.92 -6.58
C PRO A 112 -10.62 -2.74 -6.86
N TYR A 113 -9.59 -2.60 -6.00
CA TYR A 113 -8.31 -3.29 -6.13
C TYR A 113 -8.25 -4.60 -5.32
N CYS A 114 -9.31 -4.95 -4.58
CA CYS A 114 -9.37 -6.18 -3.78
C CYS A 114 -9.87 -7.39 -4.58
N THR A 115 -10.26 -7.24 -5.85
CA THR A 115 -10.87 -8.33 -6.64
C THR A 115 -9.98 -9.56 -6.78
N ASP A 116 -8.66 -9.37 -6.76
CA ASP A 116 -7.67 -10.44 -6.90
C ASP A 116 -7.11 -10.93 -5.55
N ILE A 117 -7.71 -10.51 -4.42
CA ILE A 117 -7.21 -10.87 -3.09
C ILE A 117 -7.22 -12.39 -2.86
N ASP A 118 -8.19 -13.12 -3.41
CA ASP A 118 -8.23 -14.58 -3.29
C ASP A 118 -7.02 -15.24 -3.96
N TYR A 119 -6.55 -14.69 -5.08
CA TYR A 119 -5.40 -15.22 -5.81
C TYR A 119 -4.07 -14.87 -5.11
N VAL A 120 -3.90 -13.62 -4.66
CA VAL A 120 -2.64 -13.14 -4.07
C VAL A 120 -2.54 -13.50 -2.59
N GLY A 121 -3.63 -13.37 -1.87
CA GLY A 121 -3.72 -13.40 -0.41
C GLY A 121 -4.66 -14.45 0.16
N GLY A 122 -5.36 -15.23 -0.67
CA GLY A 122 -6.32 -16.24 -0.21
C GLY A 122 -5.71 -17.31 0.70
N HIS A 123 -4.40 -17.55 0.59
CA HIS A 123 -3.68 -18.43 1.52
C HIS A 123 -3.72 -17.93 2.98
N LEU A 124 -3.97 -16.63 3.21
CA LEU A 124 -4.13 -16.06 4.54
C LEU A 124 -5.58 -16.17 5.05
N ALA A 125 -6.56 -16.41 4.17
CA ALA A 125 -7.97 -16.57 4.54
C ALA A 125 -8.24 -17.98 5.08
N ARG A 126 -8.01 -18.15 6.37
CA ARG A 126 -8.24 -19.39 7.12
C ARG A 126 -8.55 -19.06 8.58
N SER A 127 -8.99 -20.07 9.32
CA SER A 127 -9.03 -20.01 10.78
C SER A 127 -7.62 -20.21 11.33
N TYR A 128 -7.25 -19.36 12.29
CA TYR A 128 -6.04 -19.47 13.09
C TYR A 128 -6.45 -19.70 14.53
N ASP A 129 -6.03 -20.84 15.06
CA ASP A 129 -6.17 -21.18 16.47
C ASP A 129 -4.82 -20.90 17.14
N PHE A 130 -4.81 -19.92 18.04
CA PHE A 130 -3.64 -19.61 18.87
C PHE A 130 -3.76 -20.26 20.25
N GLY A 131 -4.96 -20.74 20.58
CA GLY A 131 -5.28 -21.42 21.81
C GLY A 131 -4.92 -22.90 21.78
N GLY A 132 -4.86 -23.48 22.96
CA GLY A 132 -4.73 -24.91 23.14
C GLY A 132 -5.18 -25.25 24.54
N ILE A 133 -6.46 -25.62 24.68
CA ILE A 133 -6.86 -26.39 25.87
C ILE A 133 -6.12 -27.71 25.74
N GLY A 134 -5.22 -27.98 26.69
CA GLY A 134 -4.25 -29.07 26.63
C GLY A 134 -4.81 -30.38 26.08
N VAL A 135 -3.97 -31.11 25.35
CA VAL A 135 -4.26 -32.43 24.77
C VAL A 135 -5.05 -33.26 25.77
N ASN A 136 -6.34 -33.48 25.52
CA ASN A 136 -7.15 -34.35 26.35
C ASN A 136 -6.61 -35.78 26.14
N ARG A 137 -5.81 -36.26 27.09
CA ARG A 137 -5.46 -37.67 27.19
C ARG A 137 -6.60 -38.30 27.98
N ASN A 138 -7.40 -39.12 27.28
CA ASN A 138 -8.40 -40.03 27.83
C ASN A 138 -7.95 -40.68 29.15
#